data_AF-A0A1G1E7V1-F1
#
_entry.id   AF-A0A1G1E7V1-F1
#
_cell.length_a   1.000
_cell.length_b   1.000
_cell.length_c   1.000
_cell.angle_alpha   90.00
_cell.angle_beta   90.00
_cell.angle_gamma   90.00
#
_symmetry.space_group_name_H-M   'P 1'
#
loop_
_entity.id
_entity.type
_entity.pdbx_description
1 polymer ?
#
loop_
_entity_poly.entity_id
_entity_poly.type
_entity_poly.pdbx_seq_one_letter_code
_entity_poly.pdbx_strand_id
1 'polypeptide(L)'
;MITKDEVIKKNLDLINEFMKYAFDHPDVLDKIPMDAELVILPIDDPELYNENKKTADSLLKKGEKVIIVEFERPREISPKIELLTA
;
A
#
# COMPACT_ATOMS: atom_id res chain seq x y z
N MET A 1 5.36 -10.75 15.26
CA MET A 1 3.97 -11.21 15.12
C MET A 1 3.11 -9.98 15.30
N ILE A 2 2.87 -9.31 14.19
CA ILE A 2 2.05 -8.10 14.13
C ILE A 2 0.63 -8.39 14.61
N THR A 3 0.08 -7.47 15.40
CA THR A 3 -1.30 -7.56 15.87
C THR A 3 -2.27 -7.16 14.76
N LYS A 4 -3.54 -7.57 14.90
CA LYS A 4 -4.58 -7.18 13.94
C LYS A 4 -4.73 -5.65 13.81
N ASP A 5 -4.67 -4.94 14.93
CA ASP A 5 -4.79 -3.48 14.94
C ASP A 5 -3.61 -2.80 14.26
N GLU A 6 -2.40 -3.34 14.43
CA GLU A 6 -1.22 -2.87 13.71
C GLU A 6 -1.32 -3.14 12.21
N VAL A 7 -1.82 -4.31 11.79
CA VAL A 7 -2.06 -4.61 10.36
C VAL A 7 -3.04 -3.60 9.75
N ILE A 8 -4.15 -3.33 10.44
CA ILE A 8 -5.14 -2.35 9.99
C ILE A 8 -4.50 -0.97 9.84
N LYS A 9 -3.79 -0.51 10.88
CA LYS A 9 -3.13 0.80 10.86
C LYS A 9 -2.13 0.90 9.71
N LYS A 10 -1.24 -0.08 9.57
CA LYS A 10 -0.25 -0.07 8.49
C LYS A 10 -0.89 -0.13 7.10
N ASN A 11 -2.00 -0.85 6.93
CA ASN A 11 -2.72 -0.87 5.65
C ASN A 11 -3.40 0.46 5.33
N LEU A 12 -3.91 1.18 6.35
CA LEU A 12 -4.42 2.55 6.18
C LEU A 12 -3.30 3.53 5.78
N ASP A 13 -2.12 3.40 6.37
CA ASP A 13 -0.95 4.20 5.98
C ASP A 13 -0.49 3.84 4.55
N LEU A 14 -0.48 2.55 4.21
CA LEU A 14 -0.07 2.04 2.90
C LEU A 14 -1.00 2.53 1.77
N ILE A 15 -2.32 2.48 1.97
CA ILE A 15 -3.26 2.99 0.97
C ILE A 15 -3.12 4.51 0.79
N ASN A 16 -2.82 5.25 1.85
CA ASN A 16 -2.57 6.69 1.75
C ASN A 16 -1.35 6.99 0.86
N GLU A 17 -0.24 6.27 1.05
CA GLU A 17 0.95 6.43 0.20
C GLU A 17 0.69 6.00 -1.25
N PHE A 18 -0.03 4.90 -1.46
CA PHE A 18 -0.41 4.47 -2.81
C PHE A 18 -1.29 5.51 -3.51
N MET A 19 -2.25 6.11 -2.80
CA MET A 19 -3.11 7.15 -3.37
C MET A 19 -2.34 8.41 -3.73
N LYS A 20 -1.35 8.84 -2.92
CA LYS A 20 -0.45 9.95 -3.28
C LYS A 20 0.26 9.69 -4.61
N TYR A 21 0.81 8.49 -4.79
CA TYR A 21 1.41 8.09 -6.07
C TYR A 21 0.38 8.11 -7.21
N ALA A 22 -0.81 7.58 -6.98
CA ALA A 22 -1.88 7.52 -7.98
C ALA A 22 -2.41 8.90 -8.39
N PHE A 23 -2.34 9.92 -7.53
CA PHE A 23 -2.66 11.30 -7.90
C PHE A 23 -1.71 11.85 -8.97
N ASP A 24 -0.42 11.53 -8.86
CA ASP A 24 0.60 11.94 -9.85
C ASP A 24 0.57 11.04 -11.10
N HIS A 25 0.08 9.81 -10.97
CA HIS A 25 0.02 8.78 -12.01
C HIS A 25 -1.38 8.13 -12.11
N PRO A 26 -2.40 8.86 -12.61
CA PRO A 26 -3.78 8.37 -12.60
C PRO A 26 -4.00 7.11 -13.45
N ASP A 27 -3.14 6.82 -14.43
CA ASP A 27 -3.19 5.63 -15.28
C ASP A 27 -3.02 4.32 -14.48
N VAL A 28 -2.52 4.38 -13.25
CA VAL A 28 -2.46 3.22 -12.36
C VAL A 28 -3.85 2.80 -11.90
N LEU A 29 -4.77 3.76 -11.70
CA LEU A 29 -6.13 3.49 -11.25
C LEU A 29 -6.99 2.89 -12.36
N ASP A 30 -6.73 3.29 -13.62
CA ASP A 30 -7.42 2.73 -14.79
C ASP A 30 -7.19 1.23 -14.97
N LYS A 31 -6.10 0.69 -14.39
CA LYS A 31 -5.76 -0.73 -14.42
C LYS A 31 -6.48 -1.52 -13.32
N ILE A 32 -7.14 -0.85 -12.37
CA ILE A 32 -7.84 -1.47 -11.24
C ILE A 32 -9.31 -1.70 -11.62
N PRO A 33 -9.76 -2.96 -11.75
CA PRO A 33 -11.16 -3.25 -12.03
C PRO A 33 -12.06 -2.81 -10.87
N MET A 34 -13.19 -2.17 -11.17
CA MET A 34 -14.18 -1.75 -10.17
C MET A 34 -14.83 -2.93 -9.41
N ASP A 35 -14.79 -4.13 -10.00
CA ASP A 35 -15.36 -5.37 -9.47
C ASP A 35 -14.32 -6.26 -8.76
N ALA A 36 -13.13 -5.73 -8.46
CA ALA A 36 -12.06 -6.46 -7.80
C ALA A 36 -11.68 -5.85 -6.45
N GLU A 37 -11.36 -6.72 -5.49
CA GLU A 37 -10.72 -6.34 -4.24
C GLU A 37 -9.25 -6.01 -4.49
N LEU A 38 -8.82 -4.81 -4.09
CA LEU A 38 -7.44 -4.37 -4.18
C LEU A 38 -6.64 -4.87 -2.97
N VAL A 39 -5.57 -5.61 -3.23
CA VAL A 39 -4.58 -5.97 -2.20
C VAL A 39 -3.22 -5.39 -2.57
N ILE A 40 -2.71 -4.49 -1.72
CA ILE A 40 -1.39 -3.90 -1.89
C ILE A 40 -0.37 -4.74 -1.12
N LEU A 41 0.71 -5.14 -1.79
CA LEU A 41 1.81 -5.89 -1.21
C LEU A 41 3.04 -4.97 -1.06
N PRO A 42 3.35 -4.51 0.16
CA PRO A 42 4.49 -3.63 0.41
C PRO A 42 5.81 -4.40 0.31
N ILE A 43 6.61 -4.16 -0.71
CA ILE A 43 7.89 -4.90 -0.89
C ILE A 43 8.95 -4.51 0.14
N ASP A 44 8.77 -3.36 0.79
CA ASP A 44 9.65 -2.80 1.83
C ASP A 44 9.25 -3.21 3.27
N ASP A 45 8.11 -3.89 3.47
CA ASP A 45 7.68 -4.45 4.76
C ASP A 45 7.32 -5.92 4.62
N PRO A 46 8.30 -6.84 4.80
CA PRO A 46 8.07 -8.28 4.64
C PRO A 46 7.02 -8.86 5.60
N GLU A 47 6.82 -8.28 6.79
CA GLU A 47 5.82 -8.79 7.73
C GLU A 47 4.41 -8.46 7.21
N LEU A 48 4.17 -7.20 6.80
CA LEU A 48 2.90 -6.78 6.23
C LEU A 48 2.62 -7.42 4.86
N TYR A 49 3.65 -7.61 4.04
CA TYR A 49 3.57 -8.34 2.77
C TYR A 49 2.94 -9.72 2.97
N ASN A 50 3.43 -10.47 3.95
CA ASN A 50 2.96 -11.82 4.21
C ASN A 50 1.51 -11.84 4.73
N GLU A 51 1.11 -10.90 5.57
CA GLU A 51 -0.28 -10.80 6.05
C GLU A 51 -1.25 -10.39 4.94
N ASN A 52 -0.87 -9.43 4.09
CA ASN A 52 -1.69 -9.03 2.95
C ASN A 52 -1.80 -10.15 1.91
N LYS A 53 -0.71 -10.90 1.67
CA LYS A 53 -0.75 -12.08 0.78
C LYS A 53 -1.70 -13.17 1.29
N LYS A 54 -1.68 -13.48 2.59
CA LYS A 54 -2.66 -14.40 3.19
C LYS A 54 -4.10 -13.92 2.99
N THR A 55 -4.31 -12.61 3.05
CA THR A 55 -5.63 -11.99 2.81
C THR A 55 -6.05 -12.18 1.36
N ALA A 56 -5.19 -11.89 0.39
CA ALA A 56 -5.45 -12.15 -1.03
C ALA A 56 -5.78 -13.63 -1.29
N ASP A 57 -5.00 -14.56 -0.75
CA ASP A 57 -5.24 -16.00 -0.89
C ASP A 57 -6.59 -16.42 -0.30
N SER A 58 -7.02 -15.79 0.79
CA SER A 58 -8.32 -16.03 1.43
C SER A 58 -9.48 -15.53 0.56
N LEU A 59 -9.36 -14.34 -0.03
CA LEU A 59 -10.36 -13.77 -0.93
C LEU A 59 -10.50 -14.61 -2.21
N LEU A 60 -9.37 -15.04 -2.79
CA LEU A 60 -9.37 -15.94 -3.95
C LEU A 60 -10.08 -17.27 -3.64
N LYS A 61 -9.86 -17.86 -2.46
CA LYS A 61 -10.55 -19.08 -2.03
C LYS A 61 -12.06 -18.91 -1.85
N LYS A 62 -12.53 -17.68 -1.58
CA LYS A 62 -13.96 -17.34 -1.51
C LYS A 62 -14.57 -17.07 -2.89
N GLY A 63 -13.78 -17.10 -3.96
CA GLY A 63 -14.22 -16.81 -5.32
C GLY A 63 -14.30 -15.33 -5.64
N GLU A 64 -13.71 -14.47 -4.80
CA GLU A 64 -13.66 -13.03 -5.05
C GLU A 64 -12.59 -12.72 -6.11
N LYS A 65 -12.85 -11.70 -6.93
CA LYS A 65 -11.87 -11.20 -7.89
C LYS A 65 -10.88 -10.33 -7.12
N VAL A 66 -9.59 -10.66 -7.19
CA VAL A 66 -8.54 -9.94 -6.46
C VAL A 66 -7.54 -9.37 -7.46
N ILE A 67 -7.18 -8.10 -7.28
CA ILE A 67 -6.05 -7.48 -7.97
C ILE A 67 -4.94 -7.19 -6.98
N ILE A 68 -3.72 -7.58 -7.36
CA ILE A 68 -2.53 -7.40 -6.55
C ILE A 68 -1.70 -6.26 -7.12
N VAL A 69 -1.28 -5.36 -6.24
CA VAL A 69 -0.32 -4.29 -6.55
C VAL A 69 0.89 -4.45 -5.65
N GLU A 70 2.04 -4.76 -6.23
CA GLU A 70 3.30 -4.66 -5.49
C GLU A 70 3.74 -3.19 -5.46
N PHE A 71 4.04 -2.69 -4.27
CA PHE A 71 4.33 -1.26 -4.06
C PHE A 71 5.51 -1.11 -3.11
N GLU A 72 6.46 -0.25 -3.47
CA GLU A 72 7.52 0.21 -2.57
C GLU A 72 7.14 1.61 -2.10
N ARG A 73 7.04 1.81 -0.79
CA ARG A 73 6.75 3.15 -0.27
C ARG A 73 7.88 4.12 -0.61
N PRO A 74 7.57 5.39 -0.94
CA PRO A 74 8.60 6.40 -1.17
C PRO A 74 9.50 6.51 0.06
N ARG A 75 10.82 6.55 -0.15
CA ARG A 75 11.75 6.83 0.95
C ARG A 75 11.52 8.26 1.41
N GLU A 76 11.38 8.47 2.71
CA GLU A 76 11.26 9.80 3.29
C GLU A 76 12.46 10.67 2.87
N ILE A 77 12.20 11.75 2.13
CA ILE A 77 13.20 12.78 1.86
C ILE A 77 13.07 13.80 2.98
N SER A 78 13.96 13.74 3.98
CA SER A 78 14.04 14.78 5.01
C SER A 78 14.68 16.04 4.43
N PRO A 79 13.93 17.15 4.26
CA PRO A 79 14.51 18.37 3.72
C PRO A 79 15.50 18.96 4.72
N LYS A 80 16.64 19.47 4.22
CA LYS A 80 17.53 20.32 5.02
C LYS A 80 16.88 21.71 5.11
N ILE A 81 16.58 22.15 6.33
CA ILE A 81 16.03 23.48 6.60
C ILE A 81 17.15 24.31 7.24
N GLU A 82 17.52 25.42 6.59
CA GLU A 82 18.47 26.40 7.13
C GLU A 82 17.79 27.77 7.25
N LEU A 83 17.93 28.41 8.42
CA LEU A 83 17.51 29.80 8.64
C LEU A 83 18.75 30.69 8.59
N LEU A 84 18.81 31.59 7.62
CA LEU A 84 19.84 32.63 7.53
C LEU A 84 19.30 33.94 8.11
N THR A 85 20.04 34.52 9.05
CA THR A 85 19.77 35.85 9.61
C THR A 85 20.94 36.79 9.31
N ALA A 86 20.64 38.08 9.09
CA ALA A 86 21.63 39.12 8.82
C ALA A 86 22.39 39.55 10.08
#